data_AF-A0A2A2JV45-F1
#
_entry.id   AF-A0A2A2JV45-F1
#
_cell.length_a   1.000
_cell.length_b   1.000
_cell.length_c   1.000
_cell.angle_alpha   90.00
_cell.angle_beta   90.00
_cell.angle_gamma   90.00
#
_symmetry.space_group_name_H-M   'P 1'
#
loop_
_entity.id
_entity.type
_entity.pdbx_description
1 polymer ?
#
loop_
_entity_poly.entity_id
_entity_poly.type
_entity_poly.pdbx_seq_one_letter_code
_entity_poly.pdbx_strand_id
1 'polypeptide(L)'
;MKPVQPFLIRKKPEISWKGLQYDQSLTILIVDAGFGTLNYMVTDFPRKPKVLVDYRLSDNYHSAPNALVVLAFKSEGKPAPVLPSDFSADSLFDLSKFMLDNDLSDDLVGLSVIIVGSDAFAIEKQRVEGNVDYCHSLLKKSLSVDYETD
;
A
#
# COMPACT_ATOMS: atom_id res chain seq x y z
N MET A 1 8.11 12.40 -9.72
CA MET A 1 6.75 11.88 -10.05
C MET A 1 5.73 12.69 -9.28
N LYS A 2 4.57 13.01 -9.87
CA LYS A 2 3.49 13.69 -9.13
C LYS A 2 2.78 12.67 -8.23
N PRO A 3 2.55 12.97 -6.94
CA PRO A 3 1.79 12.07 -6.07
C PRO A 3 0.38 11.83 -6.63
N VAL A 4 -0.07 10.57 -6.59
CA VAL A 4 -1.44 10.20 -6.92
C VAL A 4 -2.34 10.47 -5.72
N GLN A 5 -3.60 10.82 -6.00
CA GLN A 5 -4.59 11.08 -4.96
C GLN A 5 -5.17 9.74 -4.44
N PRO A 6 -5.31 9.56 -3.12
CA PRO A 6 -5.94 8.37 -2.53
C PRO A 6 -7.28 8.00 -3.17
N PHE A 7 -8.14 8.98 -3.49
CA PHE A 7 -9.40 8.73 -4.17
C PHE A 7 -9.23 7.99 -5.51
N LEU A 8 -8.19 8.28 -6.28
CA LEU A 8 -7.96 7.67 -7.59
C LEU A 8 -7.49 6.22 -7.48
N ILE A 9 -6.80 5.87 -6.40
CA ILE A 9 -6.30 4.52 -6.14
C ILE A 9 -7.18 3.74 -5.15
N ARG A 10 -8.40 4.22 -4.86
CA ARG A 10 -9.35 3.54 -3.93
C ARG A 10 -9.76 2.13 -4.36
N LYS A 11 -9.50 1.77 -5.63
CA LYS A 11 -9.76 0.45 -6.18
C LYS A 11 -8.42 -0.19 -6.52
N LYS A 12 -8.38 -1.53 -6.42
CA LYS A 12 -7.23 -2.34 -6.80
C LYS A 12 -6.73 -1.91 -8.19
N PRO A 13 -5.43 -1.63 -8.37
CA PRO A 13 -4.89 -1.32 -9.68
C PRO A 13 -4.99 -2.52 -10.61
N GLU A 14 -5.07 -2.24 -11.91
CA GLU A 14 -4.86 -3.27 -12.92
C GLU A 14 -3.36 -3.56 -13.01
N ILE A 15 -2.97 -4.81 -12.72
CA ILE A 15 -1.59 -5.25 -12.79
C ILE A 15 -1.45 -6.09 -14.06
N SER A 16 -0.52 -5.71 -14.92
CA SER A 16 -0.16 -6.48 -16.10
C SER A 16 1.34 -6.71 -16.11
N TRP A 17 1.76 -7.89 -16.57
CA TRP A 17 3.16 -8.27 -16.69
C TRP A 17 3.45 -8.72 -18.11
N LYS A 18 4.47 -8.13 -18.74
CA LYS A 18 4.87 -8.48 -20.11
C LYS A 18 5.99 -9.52 -20.07
N GLY A 19 5.92 -10.50 -20.97
CA GLY A 19 6.99 -11.49 -21.13
C GLY A 19 6.98 -12.64 -20.12
N LEU A 20 5.84 -12.89 -19.47
CA LEU A 20 5.69 -14.08 -18.63
C LEU A 20 5.61 -15.32 -19.53
N GLN A 21 6.45 -16.32 -19.25
CA GLN A 21 6.37 -17.61 -19.95
C GLN A 21 5.17 -18.44 -19.48
N TYR A 22 4.83 -19.48 -20.26
CA TYR A 22 3.67 -20.35 -20.00
C TYR A 22 3.79 -21.22 -18.76
N ASP A 23 4.94 -21.28 -18.10
CA ASP A 23 5.27 -22.07 -16.91
C ASP A 23 5.55 -21.17 -15.67
N GLN A 24 5.80 -19.88 -15.89
CA GLN A 24 5.98 -18.88 -14.85
C GLN A 24 4.69 -18.41 -14.16
N SER A 25 4.80 -18.17 -12.84
CA SER A 25 3.82 -17.44 -12.04
C SER A 25 4.51 -16.51 -11.04
N LEU A 26 3.76 -15.53 -10.54
CA LEU A 26 4.25 -14.49 -9.64
C LEU A 26 3.42 -14.43 -8.35
N THR A 27 4.13 -14.13 -7.27
CA THR A 27 3.55 -13.55 -6.06
C THR A 27 3.73 -12.03 -6.12
N ILE A 28 2.63 -11.29 -5.99
CA ILE A 28 2.64 -9.83 -5.98
C ILE A 28 2.23 -9.33 -4.60
N LEU A 29 3.02 -8.41 -4.06
CA LEU A 29 2.76 -7.69 -2.82
C LEU A 29 2.60 -6.21 -3.13
N ILE A 30 1.69 -5.54 -2.42
CA ILE A 30 1.64 -4.08 -2.35
C ILE A 30 1.81 -3.72 -0.88
N VAL A 31 2.87 -2.98 -0.56
CA VAL A 31 3.24 -2.60 0.80
C VAL A 31 3.27 -1.08 0.90
N ASP A 32 2.58 -0.51 1.88
CA ASP A 32 2.69 0.90 2.19
C ASP A 32 3.92 1.11 3.07
N ALA A 33 4.98 1.70 2.52
CA ALA A 33 6.21 1.96 3.25
C ALA A 33 6.07 3.12 4.26
N GLY A 34 5.06 3.97 4.12
CA GLY A 34 4.79 5.05 5.06
C GLY A 34 4.11 4.56 6.33
N PHE A 35 3.14 3.65 6.20
CA PHE A 35 2.41 3.06 7.33
C PHE A 35 2.93 1.69 7.77
N GLY A 36 3.82 1.08 6.98
CA GLY A 36 4.37 -0.25 7.26
C GLY A 36 3.33 -1.36 7.13
N THR A 37 2.32 -1.21 6.29
CA THR A 37 1.20 -2.16 6.17
C THR A 37 1.25 -2.95 4.86
N LEU A 38 0.70 -4.17 4.88
CA LEU A 38 0.49 -4.97 3.69
C LEU A 38 -0.88 -4.66 3.10
N ASN A 39 -0.89 -3.94 1.97
CA ASN A 39 -2.10 -3.44 1.32
C ASN A 39 -2.71 -4.45 0.36
N TYR A 40 -1.93 -5.36 -0.21
CA TYR A 40 -2.46 -6.37 -1.13
C TYR A 40 -1.48 -7.52 -1.26
N MET A 41 -2.00 -8.73 -1.38
CA MET A 41 -1.20 -9.92 -1.69
C MET A 41 -1.98 -10.88 -2.57
N VAL A 42 -1.35 -11.27 -3.68
CA VAL A 42 -1.86 -12.28 -4.59
C VAL A 42 -0.75 -13.24 -4.98
N THR A 43 -1.06 -14.53 -5.02
CA THR A 43 -0.14 -15.59 -5.44
C THR A 43 -0.64 -16.24 -6.72
N ASP A 44 0.26 -16.94 -7.43
CA ASP A 44 -0.02 -17.65 -8.69
C ASP A 44 -0.61 -16.76 -9.80
N PHE A 45 -0.23 -15.47 -9.80
CA PHE A 45 -0.60 -14.51 -10.83
C PHE A 45 0.23 -14.74 -12.11
N PRO A 46 -0.34 -14.62 -13.32
CA PRO A 46 -1.73 -14.29 -13.64
C PRO A 46 -2.65 -15.51 -13.86
N ARG A 47 -2.18 -16.75 -13.62
CA ARG A 47 -2.87 -17.96 -14.10
C ARG A 47 -4.08 -18.35 -13.26
N LYS A 48 -3.86 -18.58 -11.97
CA LYS A 48 -4.92 -18.91 -11.00
C LYS A 48 -4.72 -18.03 -9.77
N PRO A 49 -4.86 -16.70 -9.95
CA PRO A 49 -4.54 -15.75 -8.91
C PRO A 49 -5.35 -16.06 -7.65
N LYS A 50 -4.64 -16.34 -6.55
CA LYS A 50 -5.24 -16.53 -5.23
C LYS A 50 -4.92 -15.30 -4.40
N VAL A 51 -5.95 -14.53 -4.07
CA VAL A 51 -5.82 -13.38 -3.18
C VAL A 51 -5.67 -13.89 -1.75
N LEU A 52 -4.56 -13.53 -1.11
CA LEU A 52 -4.31 -13.85 0.31
C LEU A 52 -4.61 -12.65 1.20
N VAL A 53 -4.42 -11.43 0.69
CA VAL A 53 -4.81 -10.19 1.35
C VAL A 53 -5.54 -9.32 0.34
N ASP A 54 -6.79 -8.97 0.65
CA ASP A 54 -7.61 -8.10 -0.17
C ASP A 54 -7.00 -6.70 -0.27
N TYR A 55 -7.25 -6.03 -1.40
CA TYR A 55 -6.69 -4.70 -1.63
C TYR A 55 -7.25 -3.69 -0.63
N ARG A 56 -6.34 -3.08 0.11
CA ARG A 56 -6.59 -1.95 1.01
C ARG A 56 -5.92 -0.70 0.47
N LEU A 57 -6.68 0.39 0.51
CA LEU A 57 -6.20 1.69 0.08
C LEU A 57 -5.10 2.21 1.02
N SER A 58 -4.13 2.90 0.45
CA SER A 58 -3.22 3.78 1.21
C SER A 58 -3.95 5.10 1.49
N ASP A 59 -4.48 5.23 2.70
CA ASP A 59 -5.26 6.39 3.12
C ASP A 59 -4.34 7.50 3.63
N ASN A 60 -3.33 7.89 2.85
CA ASN A 60 -2.39 8.90 3.30
C ASN A 60 -3.11 10.23 3.55
N TYR A 61 -3.26 10.55 4.83
CA TYR A 61 -3.89 11.76 5.34
C TYR A 61 -2.87 12.84 5.71
N HIS A 62 -1.57 12.51 5.69
CA HIS A 62 -0.50 13.45 5.98
C HIS A 62 -0.28 14.44 4.83
N SER A 63 0.29 15.60 5.14
CA SER A 63 0.71 16.57 4.12
C SER A 63 1.89 16.07 3.28
N ALA A 64 2.71 15.17 3.85
CA ALA A 64 3.83 14.53 3.16
C ALA A 64 3.35 13.30 2.35
N PRO A 65 3.86 13.10 1.12
CA PRO A 65 3.54 11.90 0.34
C PRO A 65 4.14 10.61 0.93
N ASN A 66 3.42 9.49 0.80
CA ASN A 66 3.84 8.15 1.19
C ASN A 66 4.18 7.31 -0.05
N ALA A 67 5.04 6.30 0.12
CA ALA A 67 5.41 5.38 -0.94
C ALA A 67 4.66 4.05 -0.79
N LEU A 68 3.83 3.73 -1.79
CA LEU A 68 3.21 2.42 -1.94
C LEU A 68 4.05 1.60 -2.91
N VAL A 69 4.71 0.55 -2.40
CA VAL A 69 5.67 -0.27 -3.13
C VAL A 69 4.98 -1.53 -3.64
N VAL A 70 5.04 -1.76 -4.94
CA VAL A 70 4.58 -2.98 -5.60
C VAL A 70 5.79 -3.87 -5.86
N LEU A 71 5.77 -5.06 -5.28
CA LEU A 71 6.84 -6.06 -5.39
C LEU A 71 6.28 -7.28 -6.12
N ALA A 72 7.07 -7.83 -7.05
CA ALA A 72 6.75 -9.06 -7.75
C ALA A 72 7.88 -10.07 -7.56
N PHE A 73 7.54 -11.24 -7.04
CA PHE A 73 8.44 -12.36 -6.80
C PHE A 73 8.08 -13.52 -7.71
N LYS A 74 9.09 -14.25 -8.20
CA LYS A 74 8.87 -15.54 -8.87
C LYS A 74 8.26 -16.53 -7.88
N SER A 75 7.23 -17.26 -8.31
CA SER A 75 6.57 -18.29 -7.49
C SER A 75 6.53 -19.67 -8.15
N GLU A 76 7.15 -19.83 -9.33
CA GLU A 76 7.15 -21.09 -10.06
C GLU A 76 7.92 -22.18 -9.30
N GLY A 77 7.30 -23.36 -9.17
CA GLY A 77 7.91 -24.52 -8.51
C GLY A 77 8.12 -24.38 -7.00
N LYS A 78 7.70 -23.26 -6.40
CA LYS A 78 7.82 -22.99 -4.96
C LYS A 78 6.47 -23.15 -4.24
N PRO A 79 6.47 -23.51 -2.95
CA PRO A 79 5.27 -23.44 -2.12
C PRO A 79 4.68 -22.03 -2.12
N ALA A 80 3.35 -21.94 -2.00
CA ALA A 80 2.70 -20.64 -1.84
C ALA A 80 3.17 -19.97 -0.53
N PRO A 81 3.53 -18.68 -0.56
CA PRO A 81 3.94 -17.98 0.64
C PRO A 81 2.84 -17.97 1.69
N VAL A 82 3.23 -18.12 2.95
CA VAL A 82 2.34 -18.19 4.11
C VAL A 82 2.52 -16.92 4.93
N LEU A 83 1.40 -16.29 5.26
CA LEU A 83 1.37 -15.17 6.20
C LEU A 83 1.54 -15.68 7.63
N PRO A 84 2.12 -14.87 8.53
CA PRO A 84 2.14 -15.18 9.96
C PRO A 84 0.73 -15.50 10.49
N SER A 85 0.62 -16.46 11.42
CA SER A 85 -0.69 -16.88 11.95
C SER A 85 -1.41 -15.79 12.74
N ASP A 86 -0.66 -14.81 13.24
CA ASP A 86 -1.11 -13.62 13.95
C ASP A 86 -1.26 -12.39 13.04
N PHE A 87 -1.15 -12.56 11.72
CA PHE A 87 -1.28 -11.47 10.76
C PHE A 87 -2.63 -10.76 10.91
N SER A 88 -2.56 -9.46 11.14
CA SER A 88 -3.69 -8.54 11.03
C SER A 88 -3.39 -7.51 9.94
N ALA A 89 -4.39 -7.17 9.14
CA ALA A 89 -4.23 -6.19 8.09
C ALA A 89 -3.88 -4.78 8.63
N ASP A 90 -4.17 -4.50 9.90
CA ASP A 90 -3.84 -3.24 10.59
C ASP A 90 -2.49 -3.29 11.34
N SER A 91 -1.82 -4.45 11.34
CA SER A 91 -0.52 -4.61 12.00
C SER A 91 0.64 -4.20 11.12
N LEU A 92 1.76 -3.84 11.76
CA LEU A 92 3.02 -3.59 11.06
C LEU A 92 3.49 -4.87 10.37
N PHE A 93 3.65 -4.80 9.07
CA PHE A 93 4.10 -5.90 8.23
C PHE A 93 5.62 -5.85 8.07
N ASP A 94 6.31 -6.83 8.64
CA ASP A 94 7.75 -7.02 8.45
C ASP A 94 8.03 -7.75 7.14
N LEU A 95 8.26 -6.98 6.08
CA LEU A 95 8.59 -7.50 4.76
C LEU A 95 9.88 -8.34 4.77
N SER A 96 10.90 -7.90 5.51
CA SER A 96 12.20 -8.58 5.55
C SER A 96 12.06 -9.98 6.16
N LYS A 97 11.38 -10.06 7.31
CA LYS A 97 11.09 -11.34 7.96
C LYS A 97 10.21 -12.22 7.07
N PHE A 98 9.17 -11.65 6.46
CA PHE A 98 8.31 -12.38 5.53
C PHE A 98 9.09 -12.98 4.35
N MET A 99 10.04 -12.23 3.78
CA MET A 99 10.87 -12.70 2.67
C MET A 99 11.80 -13.84 3.09
N LEU A 100 12.38 -13.78 4.30
CA LEU A 100 13.24 -14.83 4.84
C LEU A 100 12.44 -16.10 5.15
N ASP A 101 11.29 -15.96 5.81
CA ASP A 101 10.43 -17.07 6.22
C ASP A 101 9.84 -17.83 5.01
N ASN A 102 9.72 -17.17 3.86
CA ASN A 102 9.15 -17.73 2.63
C ASN A 102 10.17 -17.97 1.50
N ASP A 103 11.48 -17.84 1.78
CA ASP A 103 12.55 -18.06 0.79
C ASP A 103 12.38 -17.20 -0.49
N LEU A 104 11.99 -15.93 -0.32
CA LEU A 104 11.72 -14.98 -1.42
C LEU A 104 12.88 -14.02 -1.71
N SER A 105 13.96 -14.10 -0.94
CA SER A 105 15.07 -13.13 -0.97
C SER A 105 15.71 -12.96 -2.35
N ASP A 106 15.85 -14.06 -3.09
CA ASP A 106 16.50 -14.07 -4.42
C ASP A 106 15.48 -14.02 -5.59
N ASP A 107 14.18 -14.01 -5.28
CA ASP A 107 13.11 -14.16 -6.28
C ASP A 107 12.48 -12.85 -6.75
N LEU A 108 12.95 -11.71 -6.24
CA LEU A 108 12.44 -10.40 -6.62
C LEU A 108 12.74 -10.10 -8.10
N VAL A 109 11.69 -10.04 -8.92
CA VAL A 109 11.79 -9.77 -10.37
C VAL A 109 11.21 -8.43 -10.79
N GLY A 110 10.40 -7.82 -9.92
CA GLY A 110 9.74 -6.56 -10.22
C GLY A 110 9.62 -5.68 -9.00
N LEU A 111 9.92 -4.40 -9.20
CA LEU A 111 9.69 -3.34 -8.23
C LEU A 111 9.08 -2.14 -8.95
N SER A 112 7.99 -1.63 -8.42
CA SER A 112 7.39 -0.38 -8.83
C SER A 112 6.99 0.42 -7.59
N VAL A 113 7.07 1.74 -7.68
CA VAL A 113 6.74 2.64 -6.57
C VAL A 113 5.66 3.61 -7.02
N ILE A 114 4.60 3.69 -6.24
CA ILE A 114 3.50 4.64 -6.42
C ILE A 114 3.60 5.65 -5.28
N ILE A 115 3.80 6.92 -5.62
CA ILE A 115 3.83 7.99 -4.63
C ILE A 115 2.39 8.44 -4.37
N VAL A 116 1.91 8.30 -3.13
CA VAL A 116 0.55 8.61 -2.70
C VAL A 116 0.56 9.91 -1.91
N GLY A 117 -0.16 10.93 -2.39
CA GLY A 117 -0.35 12.19 -1.68
C GLY A 117 -1.51 12.13 -0.70
N SER A 118 -2.07 13.29 -0.35
CA SER A 118 -3.29 13.39 0.44
C SER A 118 -4.38 14.13 -0.36
N ASP A 119 -5.64 13.80 -0.07
CA ASP A 119 -6.81 14.45 -0.62
C ASP A 119 -7.95 14.51 0.41
N ALA A 120 -9.04 15.18 0.07
CA ALA A 120 -10.20 15.31 0.95
C ALA A 120 -10.85 13.96 1.30
N PHE A 121 -10.72 12.95 0.41
CA PHE A 121 -11.26 11.62 0.65
C PHE A 121 -10.50 10.91 1.77
N ALA A 122 -9.16 10.90 1.74
CA ALA A 122 -8.35 10.28 2.79
C ALA A 122 -8.57 10.97 4.15
N ILE A 123 -8.65 12.31 4.17
CA ILE A 123 -8.92 13.08 5.39
C ILE A 123 -10.29 12.71 5.98
N GLU A 124 -11.33 12.68 5.16
CA GLU A 124 -12.69 12.37 5.62
C GLU A 124 -12.81 10.91 6.09
N LYS A 125 -12.17 9.98 5.38
CA LYS A 125 -12.17 8.56 5.76
C LYS A 125 -11.56 8.37 7.15
N GLN A 126 -10.42 9.02 7.42
CA GLN A 126 -9.80 8.98 8.74
C GLN A 126 -10.66 9.63 9.82
N ARG A 127 -11.36 10.72 9.51
CA ARG A 127 -12.33 11.36 10.42
C ARG A 127 -13.46 10.40 10.81
N VAL A 128 -13.94 9.58 9.87
CA VAL A 128 -15.01 8.59 10.11
C VAL A 128 -14.49 7.38 10.88
N GLU A 129 -13.29 6.89 10.56
CA GLU A 129 -12.67 5.74 11.22
C GLU A 129 -12.21 6.05 12.66
N GLY A 130 -12.15 7.33 13.04
CA GLY A 130 -11.76 7.75 14.40
C GLY A 130 -10.29 7.50 14.72
N ASN A 131 -9.49 7.16 13.71
CA ASN A 131 -8.08 6.81 13.86
C ASN A 131 -7.15 8.03 13.99
N VAL A 132 -7.67 9.26 13.80
CA VAL A 132 -6.83 10.45 13.86
C VAL A 132 -7.46 11.61 14.63
N ASP A 133 -6.90 11.84 15.82
CA ASP A 133 -6.85 13.15 16.47
C ASP A 133 -5.88 14.06 15.68
N TYR A 134 -6.38 14.83 14.71
CA TYR A 134 -5.61 15.98 14.20
C TYR A 134 -6.01 17.27 14.91
N CYS A 135 -5.28 17.57 15.98
CA CYS A 135 -4.70 18.87 16.29
C CYS A 135 -5.00 20.00 15.27
N HIS A 136 -5.97 20.85 15.61
CA HIS A 136 -6.04 22.32 15.55
C HIS A 136 -5.57 23.14 14.32
N SER A 137 -4.96 22.57 13.28
CA SER A 137 -4.40 23.34 12.16
C SER A 137 -5.46 23.77 11.14
N LEU A 138 -6.55 23.00 10.99
CA LEU A 138 -7.74 23.44 10.23
C LEU A 138 -8.49 24.58 10.93
N LEU A 139 -8.35 24.73 12.26
CA LEU A 139 -8.89 25.88 13.00
C LEU A 139 -7.98 27.11 12.90
N LYS A 140 -6.65 26.93 12.89
CA LYS A 140 -5.69 28.07 12.85
C LYS A 140 -5.80 28.90 11.57
N LYS A 141 -6.08 28.31 10.41
CA LYS A 141 -6.19 29.08 9.15
C LYS A 141 -7.47 29.94 9.07
N SER A 142 -8.49 29.65 9.88
CA SER A 142 -9.71 30.47 9.97
C SER A 142 -9.67 31.56 11.05
N LEU A 143 -8.67 31.52 11.94
CA LEU A 143 -8.51 32.50 13.02
C LEU A 143 -7.45 33.58 12.73
N SER A 144 -6.63 33.40 11.69
CA SER A 144 -5.85 34.47 11.09
C SER A 144 -6.67 35.15 10.00
N VAL A 145 -7.82 35.73 10.37
CA VAL A 145 -8.40 36.85 9.63
C VAL A 145 -7.65 38.09 10.12
N ASP A 146 -7.11 38.82 9.17
CA ASP A 146 -6.32 40.03 9.35
C ASP A 146 -6.94 40.97 10.38
N TYR A 147 -6.22 41.23 11.48
CA TYR A 147 -6.29 42.52 12.15
C TYR A 147 -5.10 43.34 11.64
N GLU A 148 -5.22 43.83 10.41
CA GLU A 148 -4.62 45.11 10.06
C GLU A 148 -5.38 46.16 10.87
N THR A 149 -4.81 46.57 12.00
CA THR A 149 -5.20 47.81 12.68
C THR A 149 -4.54 48.98 11.96
N ASP A 150 -5.38 49.94 11.57
CA ASP A 150 -5.05 51.30 11.12
C ASP A 150 -3.95 51.99 11.94
#